data_AF-A0A1V5LVX8-F1
#
_entry.id   AF-A0A1V5LVX8-F1
#
_cell.length_a   1.000
_cell.length_b   1.000
_cell.length_c   1.000
_cell.angle_alpha   90.00
_cell.angle_beta   90.00
_cell.angle_gamma   90.00
#
_symmetry.space_group_name_H-M   'P 1'
#
loop_
_entity.id
_entity.type
_entity.pdbx_description
1 polymer ?
#
loop_
_entity_poly.entity_id
_entity_poly.type
_entity_poly.pdbx_seq_one_letter_code
_entity_poly.pdbx_strand_id
1 'polypeptide(L)' 'MRNVWVVQFGMIACAGVLPLALIAGPLRGIPFGWQLIDCAFGVVGVVPLWLAYRAIRRMETLTLMAQPASPTSPPSAG' A
#
# COMPACT_ATOMS: atom_id res chain seq x y z
N MET A 1 8.22 4.19 13.96
CA MET A 1 7.44 4.77 12.84
C MET A 1 7.12 3.68 11.83
N ARG A 2 5.90 3.13 11.80
CA ARG A 2 5.52 2.06 10.83
C ARG A 2 4.42 2.62 9.92
N ASN A 3 4.82 3.44 8.95
CA ASN A 3 3.91 4.24 8.10
C ASN A 3 3.29 3.40 6.97
N VAL A 4 2.59 2.32 7.31
CA VAL A 4 1.87 1.46 6.34
C VAL A 4 0.84 2.27 5.51
N TRP A 5 0.41 3.41 6.03
CA TRP A 5 -0.48 4.35 5.37
C TRP A 5 0.09 4.90 4.06
N VAL A 6 1.41 5.10 3.98
CA VAL A 6 2.08 5.56 2.74
C VAL A 6 1.92 4.53 1.62
N VAL A 7 2.02 3.24 1.96
CA VAL A 7 1.84 2.14 1.00
C VAL A 7 0.39 2.05 0.55
N GLN A 8 -0.57 2.25 1.45
CA GLN A 8 -1.99 2.30 1.08
C GLN A 8 -2.30 3.49 0.16
N PHE A 9 -1.74 4.66 0.44
CA PHE A 9 -1.91 5.85 -0.41
C PHE A 9 -1.34 5.64 -1.80
N GLY A 10 -0.15 5.05 -1.91
CA GLY A 10 0.42 4.76 -3.21
C GLY A 10 -0.40 3.73 -4.00
N MET A 11 -1.00 2.73 -3.35
CA MET A 11 -1.90 1.79 -4.04
C MET A 11 -3.17 2.48 -4.57
N ILE A 12 -3.73 3.42 -3.81
CA ILE A 12 -4.87 4.25 -4.24
C ILE A 12 -4.46 5.17 -5.40
N ALA A 13 -3.27 5.77 -5.34
CA ALA A 13 -2.75 6.59 -6.42
C ALA A 13 -2.59 5.78 -7.72
N CYS A 14 -2.03 4.57 -7.65
CA CYS A 14 -1.95 3.63 -8.77
C CYS A 14 -3.33 3.32 -9.38
N ALA A 15 -4.35 3.09 -8.53
CA ALA A 15 -5.72 2.89 -9.00
C ALA A 15 -6.32 4.16 -9.63
N GLY A 16 -5.97 5.35 -9.13
CA GLY A 16 -6.38 6.64 -9.68
C GLY A 16 -5.77 6.99 -11.04
N VAL A 17 -4.61 6.41 -11.39
CA VAL A 17 -3.99 6.59 -12.72
C VAL A 17 -4.86 5.99 -13.84
N LEU A 18 -5.57 4.88 -13.60
CA LEU A 18 -6.46 4.25 -14.59
C LEU A 18 -7.60 5.18 -15.06
N PRO A 19 -8.48 5.68 -14.17
CA PRO A 19 -9.55 6.59 -14.57
C PRO A 19 -9.00 7.90 -15.12
N LEU A 20 -7.88 8.39 -14.58
CA LEU A 20 -7.24 9.60 -15.09
C LEU A 20 -6.77 9.41 -16.53
N ALA A 21 -6.09 8.32 -16.87
CA ALA A 21 -5.63 8.04 -18.22
C ALA A 21 -6.79 7.84 -19.21
N LEU A 22 -7.85 7.14 -18.79
CA LEU A 22 -9.03 6.88 -19.61
C LEU A 22 -9.89 8.13 -19.86
N ILE A 23 -9.90 9.11 -18.95
CA ILE A 23 -10.66 10.36 -19.11
C ILE A 23 -9.78 11.44 -19.77
N ALA A 24 -8.57 11.65 -19.28
CA ALA A 24 -7.67 12.71 -19.77
C ALA A 24 -7.05 12.40 -21.14
N GLY A 25 -6.90 11.12 -21.49
CA GLY A 25 -6.36 10.69 -22.77
C GLY A 25 -7.23 11.14 -23.97
N PRO A 26 -8.54 10.83 -23.99
CA PRO A 26 -9.47 11.32 -25.01
C PRO A 26 -9.58 12.84 -25.03
N LEU A 27 -9.59 13.49 -23.86
CA LEU A 27 -9.64 14.94 -23.70
C LEU A 27 -8.43 15.67 -24.31
N ARG A 28 -7.26 15.01 -24.36
CA ARG A 28 -6.03 15.55 -24.96
C ARG A 28 -5.76 15.07 -26.39
N GLY A 29 -6.64 14.26 -26.97
CA GLY A 29 -6.44 13.67 -28.30
C GLY A 29 -5.27 12.68 -28.37
N ILE A 30 -4.85 12.11 -27.24
CA ILE A 30 -3.71 11.19 -27.18
C ILE A 30 -4.16 9.81 -27.68
N PRO A 31 -3.44 9.18 -28.62
CA PRO A 31 -3.78 7.86 -29.14
C PRO A 31 -3.77 6.80 -28.03
N PHE A 32 -4.68 5.83 -28.15
CA PHE A 32 -4.97 4.84 -27.11
C PHE A 32 -3.75 4.04 -26.62
N GLY A 33 -2.74 3.83 -27.48
CA GLY A 33 -1.50 3.15 -27.10
C GLY A 33 -0.71 3.87 -25.99
N TRP A 34 -0.71 5.21 -25.97
CA TRP A 34 -0.05 5.97 -24.91
C TRP A 34 -0.83 5.94 -23.58
N GLN A 35 -2.17 5.90 -23.64
CA GLN A 35 -3.01 5.70 -22.45
C GLN A 35 -2.78 4.32 -21.82
N LEU A 36 -2.55 3.29 -22.64
CA LEU A 36 -2.20 1.94 -22.19
C LEU A 36 -0.85 1.91 -21.45
N ILE A 37 0.14 2.70 -21.88
CA ILE A 37 1.44 2.82 -21.20
C ILE A 37 1.26 3.47 -19.82
N ASP A 38 0.46 4.54 -19.72
CA ASP A 38 0.16 5.20 -18.44
C ASP A 38 -0.60 4.26 -17.48
N CYS A 39 -1.59 3.52 -18.00
CA CYS A 39 -2.29 2.48 -17.24
C CYS A 39 -1.34 1.36 -16.78
N ALA A 40 -0.35 0.98 -17.60
CA ALA A 40 0.64 -0.03 -17.22
C ALA A 40 1.48 0.42 -16.02
N PHE A 41 1.84 1.71 -15.91
CA PHE A 41 2.51 2.23 -14.72
C PHE A 41 1.64 2.14 -13.46
N GLY A 42 0.33 2.38 -13.58
CA GLY A 42 -0.63 2.17 -12.49
C GLY A 42 -0.68 0.71 -12.04
N VAL A 43 -0.82 -0.22 -12.98
CA VAL A 43 -0.94 -1.67 -12.69
C VAL A 43 0.39 -2.25 -12.17
N VAL A 44 1.49 -1.98 -12.86
CA VAL A 44 2.82 -2.48 -12.48
C VAL A 44 3.30 -1.84 -11.18
N GLY A 45 3.01 -0.55 -10.98
CA GLY A 45 3.35 0.18 -9.75
C GLY A 45 2.69 -0.39 -8.49
N VAL A 46 1.50 -1.01 -8.61
CA VAL A 46 0.82 -1.61 -7.46
C VAL A 46 1.57 -2.84 -6.90
N VAL A 47 2.34 -3.55 -7.75
CA VAL A 47 3.04 -4.79 -7.39
C VAL A 47 4.08 -4.59 -6.28
N PRO A 48 5.08 -3.68 -6.40
CA PRO A 48 6.04 -3.45 -5.33
C PRO A 48 5.38 -2.93 -4.05
N LEU A 49 4.32 -2.11 -4.16
CA LEU A 49 3.59 -1.61 -3.00
C LEU A 49 2.86 -2.74 -2.26
N TRP A 50 2.24 -3.65 -3.00
CA TRP A 50 1.58 -4.81 -2.42
C TRP A 50 2.58 -5.74 -1.70
N LEU A 51 3.76 -5.97 -2.28
CA LEU A 51 4.83 -6.73 -1.63
C LEU A 51 5.31 -6.07 -0.34
N ALA A 52 5.51 -4.75 -0.35
CA ALA A 52 5.87 -3.98 0.84
C ALA A 52 4.78 -4.08 1.92
N TYR A 53 3.51 -3.96 1.54
CA TYR A 53 2.37 -4.14 2.46
C TYR A 53 2.38 -5.52 3.11
N ARG A 54 2.61 -6.57 2.32
CA ARG A 54 2.68 -7.96 2.81
C ARG A 54 3.85 -8.17 3.78
N ALA A 55 5.02 -7.60 3.49
CA ALA A 55 6.18 -7.68 4.37
C ALA A 55 5.94 -6.96 5.71
N ILE A 56 5.34 -5.77 5.68
CA ILE A 56 4.99 -5.01 6.89
C ILE A 56 4.01 -5.80 7.78
N ARG A 57 2.97 -6.39 7.19
CA ARG A 57 1.98 -7.21 7.91
C ARG A 57 2.62 -8.46 8.52
N ARG A 58 3.55 -9.11 7.81
CA ARG A 58 4.27 -10.29 8.32
C ARG A 58 5.16 -9.94 9.52
N MET A 59 5.85 -8.80 9.47
CA MET A 59 6.65 -8.32 10.61
C MET A 59 5.76 -7.99 11.81
N GLU A 60 4.62 -7.36 11.60
CA GLU A 60 3.66 -7.09 12.67
C GLU A 60 3.22 -8.37 13.39
N THR A 61 2.88 -9.43 12.64
CA THR A 61 2.52 -10.72 13.23
C THR A 61 3.68 -11.34 14.02
N LEU A 62 4.90 -11.31 13.49
CA LEU A 62 6.08 -11.86 14.18
C LEU A 62 6.40 -11.07 15.45
N THR A 63 6.28 -9.74 15.42
CA THR A 63 6.44 -8.90 16.62
C THR A 63 5.40 -9.23 17.69
N LEU A 64 4.14 -9.48 17.31
CA LEU A 64 3.09 -9.87 18.25
C LEU A 64 3.32 -11.27 18.85
N MET A 65 3.84 -12.21 18.06
CA MET A 65 4.15 -13.57 18.52
C MET A 65 5.42 -13.62 19.39
N ALA A 66 6.39 -12.75 19.10
CA ALA A 66 7.66 -12.67 19.83
C ALA A 66 7.53 -11.92 21.16
N GLN A 67 6.40 -11.27 21.45
CA GLN A 67 6.17 -10.61 22.73
C GLN A 67 5.95 -11.68 23.81
N PRO A 68 6.92 -11.96 24.71
CA PRO A 68 6.61 -12.74 25.89
C PRO A 68 5.58 -11.94 26.69
N ALA A 69 4.56 -12.61 27.22
CA ALA A 69 3.58 -11.99 28.10
C ALA A 69 4.30 -11.10 29.12
N SER A 70 4.16 -9.78 28.98
CA SER A 70 4.69 -8.85 29.96
C SER A 70 4.09 -9.23 31.32
N PRO A 71 4.89 -9.53 32.36
CA PRO A 71 4.35 -9.77 33.69
C PRO A 71 3.88 -8.43 34.26
N THR A 72 2.68 -8.00 33.88
CA THR A 72 1.87 -7.13 34.72
C THR A 72 1.18 -8.02 35.75
N SER A 73 1.94 -8.46 36.76
CA SER A 73 1.37 -8.73 38.07
C SER A 73 1.10 -7.36 38.75
N PRO A 74 -0.09 -7.12 39.31
CA PRO A 74 -0.39 -5.87 40.01
C PRO A 74 0.52 -5.72 41.23
N PRO A 75 0.87 -4.49 41.68
CA PRO A 75 1.32 -4.34 43.06
C PRO A 75 0.16 -4.75 43.97
N SER A 76 0.37 -5.87 44.68
CA SER A 76 -0.45 -6.37 45.77
C SER A 76 -0.67 -5.29 46.82
N ALA A 77 -1.86 -5.28 47.40
CA ALA A 77 -2.26 -4.46 48.55
C ALA A 77 -1.16 -4.41 49.64
N GLY A 78 -0.96 -3.21 50.17
CA GLY A 78 -0.16 -2.89 51.36
C GLY A 78 -0.61 -1.53 51.88
#